data_AF-A0A0J7JZ29-F1
#
_entry.id   AF-A0A0J7JZ29-F1
#
_cell.length_a   1.000
_cell.length_b   1.000
_cell.length_c   1.000
_cell.angle_alpha   90.00
_cell.angle_beta   90.00
_cell.angle_gamma   90.00
#
_symmetry.space_group_name_H-M   'P 1'
#
loop_
_entity.id
_entity.type
_entity.pdbx_description
1 polymer ?
#
loop_
_entity_poly.entity_id
_entity_poly.type
_entity_poly.pdbx_seq_one_letter_code
_entity_poly.pdbx_strand_id
1 'polypeptide(L)'
;MKKYAMFEISDRFSALNRNDCPLEALGNYNETYISFGVQKNYPYKKAIDYALIKFIEVGLMDALADRWLNIRLENIEQIQFKMIDLHQVYLIFLILCWGGLISFTILILENIIYYYEMKDVQRRRNFGYT
;
A
#
# COMPACT_ATOMS: atom_id res chain seq x y z
N MET A 1 13.15 11.96 3.84
CA MET A 1 11.91 12.67 3.45
C MET A 1 11.29 13.28 4.70
N LYS A 2 10.95 14.58 4.68
CA LYS A 2 10.20 15.21 5.78
C LYS A 2 8.72 14.89 5.59
N LYS A 3 8.07 14.40 6.64
CA LYS A 3 6.62 14.20 6.65
C LYS A 3 5.98 15.50 7.09
N TYR A 4 4.96 15.93 6.35
CA TYR A 4 4.18 17.13 6.65
C TYR A 4 2.77 16.69 7.00
N ALA A 5 2.16 17.39 7.96
CA ALA A 5 0.77 17.21 8.34
C ALA A 5 0.10 18.58 8.29
N MET A 6 -1.18 18.59 7.95
CA MET A 6 -2.01 19.79 7.90
C MET A 6 -3.29 19.54 8.69
N PHE A 7 -3.72 20.55 9.43
CA PHE A 7 -5.04 20.55 10.07
C PHE A 7 -6.08 21.03 9.07
N GLU A 8 -7.13 20.23 8.87
CA GLU A 8 -8.23 20.55 7.97
C GLU A 8 -9.56 20.10 8.58
N ILE A 9 -10.65 20.70 8.11
CA ILE A 9 -12.02 20.34 8.51
C ILE A 9 -12.34 18.97 7.89
N SER A 10 -12.91 18.07 8.69
CA SER A 10 -13.27 16.70 8.29
C SER A 10 -14.14 16.66 7.04
N ASP A 11 -15.16 17.51 6.95
CA ASP A 11 -16.08 17.51 5.80
C ASP A 11 -15.39 17.90 4.50
N ARG A 12 -14.46 18.86 4.58
CA ARG A 12 -13.66 19.31 3.43
C ARG A 12 -12.66 18.25 3.01
N PHE A 13 -11.98 17.64 3.98
CA PHE A 13 -11.12 16.49 3.76
C PHE A 13 -11.89 15.37 3.06
N SER A 14 -13.07 15.01 3.56
CA SER A 14 -13.90 13.96 2.97
C SER A 14 -14.35 14.29 1.54
N ALA A 15 -14.70 15.55 1.26
CA ALA A 15 -15.08 15.98 -0.08
C ALA A 15 -13.90 15.98 -1.08
N LEU A 16 -12.70 16.41 -0.64
CA LEU A 16 -11.52 16.52 -1.49
C LEU A 16 -10.83 15.17 -1.74
N ASN A 17 -10.85 14.28 -0.75
CA ASN A 17 -10.24 12.95 -0.83
C ASN A 17 -10.99 11.98 -1.78
N ARG A 18 -11.99 12.48 -2.53
CA ARG A 18 -12.81 11.71 -3.47
C ARG A 18 -12.12 11.44 -4.82
N ASN A 19 -11.28 12.36 -5.28
CA ASN A 19 -10.77 12.35 -6.66
C ASN A 19 -9.24 12.25 -6.78
N ASP A 20 -8.51 12.37 -5.67
CA ASP A 20 -7.04 12.49 -5.67
C ASP A 20 -6.40 11.56 -4.64
N CYS A 21 -5.07 11.51 -4.62
CA CYS A 21 -4.25 10.65 -3.76
C CYS A 21 -4.80 10.53 -2.31
N PRO A 22 -5.10 9.30 -1.82
CA PRO A 22 -5.76 9.13 -0.53
C PRO A 22 -4.84 9.58 0.60
N LEU A 23 -5.23 10.66 1.27
CA LEU A 23 -4.56 11.14 2.47
C LEU A 23 -5.06 10.34 3.68
N GLU A 24 -4.16 10.06 4.63
CA GLU A 24 -4.50 9.33 5.85
C GLU A 24 -4.80 10.33 6.99
N ALA A 25 -5.97 10.17 7.62
CA ALA A 25 -6.35 10.97 8.77
C ALA A 25 -5.59 10.47 10.02
N LEU A 26 -4.76 11.33 10.60
CA LEU A 26 -3.90 10.98 11.74
C LEU A 26 -4.62 11.07 13.11
N GLY A 27 -5.79 11.70 13.17
CA GLY A 27 -6.58 11.81 14.39
C GLY A 27 -7.67 12.89 14.33
N ASN A 28 -8.56 12.89 15.32
CA ASN A 28 -9.57 13.92 15.50
C ASN A 28 -9.21 14.78 16.72
N TYR A 29 -9.14 16.10 16.54
CA TYR A 29 -8.61 17.02 17.54
C TYR A 29 -9.69 17.92 18.15
N ASN A 30 -10.74 18.25 17.39
CA ASN A 30 -11.77 19.17 17.83
C ASN A 30 -13.08 18.96 17.05
N GLU A 31 -14.20 19.01 17.76
CA GLU A 31 -15.53 18.97 17.16
C GLU A 31 -15.98 20.39 16.82
N THR A 32 -16.38 20.60 15.57
CA THR A 32 -16.92 21.87 15.09
C THR A 32 -18.23 21.62 14.36
N TYR A 33 -19.14 22.58 14.47
CA TYR A 33 -20.48 22.47 13.89
C TYR A 33 -20.68 23.52 12.81
N ILE A 34 -21.23 23.09 11.68
CA ILE A 34 -21.64 24.00 10.60
C ILE A 34 -22.98 24.63 11.01
N SER A 35 -23.09 25.95 10.89
CA SER A 35 -24.29 26.70 11.24
C SER A 35 -24.59 27.78 10.20
N PHE A 36 -25.85 28.20 10.14
CA PHE A 36 -26.31 29.24 9.23
C PHE A 36 -26.50 30.56 9.98
N GLY A 37 -25.91 31.63 9.46
CA GLY A 37 -26.11 32.99 9.98
C GLY A 37 -27.26 33.69 9.26
N VAL A 38 -28.18 34.28 10.02
CA VAL A 38 -29.27 35.13 9.50
C VAL A 38 -29.27 36.49 10.19
N GLN A 39 -29.80 37.52 9.51
CA GLN A 39 -29.91 38.86 10.09
C GLN A 39 -30.75 38.83 11.38
N LYS A 40 -30.35 39.64 12.38
CA LYS A 40 -31.11 39.80 13.62
C LYS A 40 -32.54 40.23 13.30
N ASN A 41 -33.53 39.53 13.87
CA ASN A 41 -34.98 39.69 13.63
C ASN A 41 -35.48 39.31 12.23
N TYR A 42 -34.80 38.40 11.52
CA TYR A 42 -35.32 37.87 10.27
C TYR A 42 -36.68 37.16 10.47
N PRO A 43 -37.73 37.53 9.72
CA PRO A 43 -39.10 37.05 9.96
C PRO A 43 -39.25 35.54 9.74
N TYR A 44 -38.48 34.95 8.83
CA TYR A 44 -38.59 33.51 8.50
C TYR A 44 -37.61 32.62 9.26
N LYS A 45 -36.89 33.14 10.26
CA LYS A 45 -35.92 32.34 11.02
C LYS A 45 -36.56 31.07 11.59
N LYS A 46 -37.73 31.19 12.24
CA LYS A 46 -38.45 30.06 12.83
C LYS A 46 -38.87 29.02 11.78
N ALA A 47 -39.27 29.46 10.59
CA ALA A 47 -39.69 28.56 9.52
C ALA A 47 -38.49 27.76 8.97
N ILE A 48 -37.33 28.41 8.83
CA ILE A 48 -36.08 27.75 8.42
C ILE A 48 -35.64 26.74 9.47
N ASP A 49 -35.64 27.12 10.75
CA ASP A 49 -35.27 26.23 11.86
C ASP A 49 -36.18 24.99 11.89
N TYR A 50 -37.50 25.18 11.74
CA TYR A 50 -38.45 24.07 11.69
C TYR A 50 -38.24 23.16 10.47
N ALA A 51 -38.00 23.74 9.29
CA ALA A 51 -37.74 22.97 8.08
C ALA A 51 -36.44 22.16 8.20
N LEU A 52 -35.39 22.74 8.79
CA LEU A 52 -34.12 22.07 9.00
C LEU A 52 -34.27 20.86 9.94
N ILE A 53 -34.97 21.04 11.07
CA ILE A 53 -35.26 19.94 12.00
C ILE A 53 -36.00 18.81 11.28
N LYS A 54 -37.04 19.14 10.50
CA LYS A 54 -37.80 18.15 9.73
C LYS A 54 -36.93 17.42 8.70
N PHE A 55 -35.99 18.10 8.03
CA PHE A 55 -35.08 17.45 7.10
C PHE A 55 -34.12 16.48 7.79
N ILE A 56 -33.70 16.79 9.01
CA ILE A 56 -32.90 15.87 9.84
C ILE A 56 -33.74 14.68 10.28
N GLU A 57 -34.96 14.91 10.80
CA GLU A 57 -35.86 13.85 11.28
C GLU A 57 -36.27 12.85 10.17
N VAL A 58 -36.47 13.33 8.94
CA VAL A 58 -36.79 12.48 7.79
C VAL A 58 -35.55 11.75 7.25
N GLY A 59 -34.36 12.06 7.74
CA GLY A 59 -33.09 11.49 7.25
C GLY A 59 -32.67 12.03 5.88
N LEU A 60 -33.28 13.12 5.41
CA LEU A 60 -32.91 13.75 4.14
C LEU A 60 -31.49 14.32 4.22
N MET A 61 -31.12 14.89 5.37
CA MET A 61 -29.77 15.38 5.62
C MET A 61 -28.75 14.24 5.60
N ASP A 62 -29.09 13.09 6.18
CA ASP A 62 -28.21 11.90 6.16
C ASP A 62 -28.06 11.35 4.74
N ALA A 63 -29.14 11.29 3.95
CA ALA A 63 -29.06 10.86 2.54
C ALA A 63 -28.22 11.82 1.67
N LEU A 64 -28.28 13.12 1.96
CA LEU A 64 -27.42 14.12 1.30
C LEU A 64 -25.96 13.95 1.72
N ALA A 65 -25.70 13.79 3.02
CA ALA A 65 -24.36 13.53 3.52
C ALA A 65 -23.80 12.23 2.94
N ASP A 66 -24.58 11.17 2.87
CA ASP A 66 -24.19 9.90 2.28
C ASP A 66 -23.82 10.05 0.79
N ARG A 67 -24.66 10.76 0.03
CA ARG A 67 -24.41 10.94 -1.41
C ARG A 67 -23.18 11.81 -1.73
N TRP A 68 -22.88 12.80 -0.91
CA TRP A 68 -21.87 13.82 -1.21
C TRP A 68 -20.59 13.70 -0.39
N LEU A 69 -20.69 13.30 0.88
CA LEU A 69 -19.59 13.21 1.85
C LEU A 69 -19.20 11.76 2.19
N ASN A 70 -20.08 10.78 2.01
CA ASN A 70 -19.67 9.38 2.09
C ASN A 70 -18.88 9.07 0.82
N ILE A 71 -17.59 9.43 0.89
CA ILE A 71 -16.56 8.69 0.21
C ILE A 71 -16.94 7.25 0.48
N ARG A 72 -17.09 6.44 -0.57
CA ARG A 72 -16.88 5.02 -0.39
C ARG A 72 -15.46 4.86 0.19
N LEU A 73 -15.31 4.97 1.51
CA LEU A 73 -14.68 3.93 2.31
C LEU A 73 -15.53 2.67 2.10
N GLU A 74 -15.68 2.26 0.83
CA GLU A 74 -15.65 0.86 0.50
C GLU A 74 -14.27 0.49 0.99
N ASN A 75 -14.26 0.03 2.24
CA ASN A 75 -13.31 -0.89 2.75
C ASN A 75 -11.98 -0.74 2.01
N ILE A 76 -11.26 0.30 2.40
CA ILE A 76 -9.82 0.17 2.50
C ILE A 76 -9.52 -0.72 3.73
N GLU A 77 -10.35 -1.73 4.05
CA GLU A 77 -9.81 -3.08 3.86
C GLU A 77 -9.28 -3.14 2.42
N GLN A 78 -8.09 -2.56 2.25
CA GLN A 78 -7.10 -3.27 1.49
C GLN A 78 -7.21 -4.67 2.07
N ILE A 79 -7.90 -5.54 1.34
CA ILE A 79 -7.28 -6.74 0.88
C ILE A 79 -5.93 -6.23 0.33
N GLN A 80 -5.01 -5.95 1.25
CA GLN A 80 -3.61 -6.05 1.02
C GLN A 80 -3.54 -7.52 0.68
N PHE A 81 -3.74 -7.83 -0.60
CA PHE A 81 -2.71 -8.55 -1.30
C PHE A 81 -1.45 -7.78 -0.96
N LYS A 82 -0.89 -8.09 0.21
CA LYS A 82 0.45 -7.78 0.62
C LYS A 82 1.21 -8.55 -0.42
N MET A 83 1.42 -7.91 -1.58
CA MET A 83 2.37 -8.33 -2.57
C MET A 83 3.58 -8.66 -1.72
N ILE A 84 3.95 -9.94 -1.71
CA ILE A 84 5.04 -10.43 -0.88
C ILE A 84 6.20 -9.49 -1.16
N ASP A 85 6.50 -8.67 -0.16
CA ASP A 85 7.51 -7.64 -0.29
C ASP A 85 8.80 -8.41 -0.59
N LEU A 86 9.29 -8.27 -1.83
CA LEU A 86 10.44 -9.02 -2.31
C LEU A 86 11.67 -8.77 -1.43
N HIS A 87 11.65 -7.66 -0.68
CA HIS A 87 12.60 -7.36 0.37
C HIS A 87 12.70 -8.44 1.46
N GLN A 88 11.59 -9.06 1.88
CA GLN A 88 11.60 -10.09 2.92
C GLN A 88 12.14 -11.43 2.39
N VAL A 89 11.83 -11.80 1.15
CA VAL A 89 12.19 -13.10 0.56
C VAL A 89 13.54 -13.09 -0.17
N TYR A 90 14.11 -11.91 -0.43
CA TYR A 90 15.39 -11.75 -1.16
C TYR A 90 16.55 -12.52 -0.51
N LEU A 91 16.60 -12.62 0.82
CA LEU A 91 17.64 -13.37 1.53
C LEU A 91 17.62 -14.86 1.19
N ILE A 92 16.44 -15.46 1.07
CA ILE A 92 16.29 -16.89 0.74
C ILE A 92 16.72 -17.13 -0.71
N PHE A 93 16.30 -16.25 -1.63
CA PHE A 93 16.73 -16.32 -3.03
C PHE A 93 18.25 -16.13 -3.19
N LEU A 94 18.87 -15.26 -2.39
CA LEU A 94 20.33 -15.09 -2.39
C LEU A 94 21.05 -16.35 -1.91
N ILE A 95 20.60 -16.97 -0.82
CA ILE A 95 21.21 -18.19 -0.30
C ILE A 95 21.12 -19.32 -1.33
N LEU A 96 19.98 -19.47 -1.99
CA LEU A 96 19.80 -20.44 -3.07
C LEU A 96 20.74 -20.17 -4.26
N CYS A 97 20.88 -18.90 -4.65
CA CYS A 97 21.78 -18.51 -5.74
C CYS A 97 23.24 -18.82 -5.40
N TRP A 98 23.70 -18.45 -4.19
CA TRP A 98 25.06 -18.75 -3.72
C TRP A 98 25.32 -20.26 -3.63
N GLY A 99 24.37 -21.04 -3.11
CA GLY A 99 24.47 -22.50 -3.07
C GLY A 99 24.60 -23.11 -4.47
N GLY A 100 23.80 -22.63 -5.43
CA GLY A 100 23.87 -23.04 -6.83
C GLY A 100 25.21 -22.71 -7.48
N LEU A 101 25.75 -21.51 -7.24
CA LEU A 101 27.05 -21.09 -7.78
C LEU A 101 28.20 -21.95 -7.23
N ILE A 102 28.19 -22.27 -5.93
CA ILE A 102 29.20 -23.13 -5.29
C ILE A 102 29.13 -24.55 -5.87
N SER A 103 27.93 -25.11 -5.98
CA SER A 103 27.74 -26.44 -6.58
C SER A 103 28.23 -26.50 -8.04
N PHE A 104 27.91 -25.48 -8.82
CA PHE A 104 28.35 -25.37 -10.20
C PHE A 104 29.89 -25.25 -10.33
N THR A 105 30.53 -24.50 -9.43
CA THR A 105 32.01 -24.39 -9.43
C THR A 105 32.69 -25.70 -9.08
N ILE A 106 32.16 -26.46 -8.11
CA ILE A 106 32.68 -27.79 -7.76
C ILE A 106 32.57 -28.74 -8.95
N LEU A 107 31.42 -28.75 -9.65
CA LEU A 107 31.20 -29.61 -10.81
C LEU A 107 32.17 -29.29 -11.95
N ILE A 108 32.45 -28.01 -12.21
CA ILE A 108 33.47 -27.60 -13.20
C ILE A 108 34.85 -28.11 -12.79
N LEU A 109 35.24 -27.95 -11.53
CA LEU A 109 36.54 -28.40 -11.03
C LEU A 109 36.70 -29.92 -11.16
N GLU A 110 35.70 -30.70 -10.75
CA GLU A 110 35.70 -32.16 -10.90
C GLU A 110 35.81 -32.57 -12.36
N ASN A 111 35.04 -31.96 -13.26
CA ASN A 111 35.09 -32.25 -14.68
C ASN A 111 36.47 -31.93 -15.29
N ILE A 112 37.11 -30.84 -14.85
CA ILE A 112 38.45 -30.48 -15.27
C ILE A 112 39.47 -31.50 -14.76
N ILE A 113 39.43 -31.87 -13.47
CA ILE A 113 40.35 -32.86 -12.88
C ILE A 113 40.19 -34.21 -13.58
N TYR A 114 38.96 -34.68 -13.78
CA TYR A 114 38.65 -35.91 -14.49
C TYR A 114 39.22 -35.92 -15.92
N TYR A 115 39.06 -34.81 -16.64
CA TYR A 115 39.62 -34.66 -17.98
C TYR A 115 41.16 -34.72 -17.98
N TYR A 116 41.82 -34.05 -17.02
CA TYR A 116 43.27 -34.09 -16.89
C TYR A 116 43.79 -35.48 -16.50
N GLU A 117 43.12 -36.18 -15.58
CA GLU A 117 43.49 -37.54 -15.16
C GLU A 117 43.32 -38.54 -16.31
N MET A 118 42.20 -38.48 -17.05
CA MET A 118 41.99 -39.29 -18.25
C MET A 118 43.08 -39.03 -19.30
N LYS A 119 43.48 -37.76 -19.50
CA LYS A 119 44.55 -37.39 -20.42
C LYS A 119 45.91 -37.90 -19.97
N ASP A 120 46.20 -37.88 -18.66
CA ASP A 120 47.44 -38.44 -18.10
C ASP A 120 47.47 -39.97 -18.22
N VAL A 121 46.36 -40.66 -17.94
CA VAL A 121 46.24 -42.11 -18.14
C VAL A 121 46.42 -42.49 -19.62
N GLN A 122 45.82 -41.75 -20.56
CA GLN A 122 46.01 -41.97 -21.99
C GLN A 122 47.48 -41.75 -22.40
N ARG A 123 48.14 -40.72 -21.83
CA ARG A 123 49.55 -40.42 -22.08
C ARG A 123 50.49 -41.50 -21.51
N ARG A 124 50.23 -42.02 -20.31
CA ARG A 124 50.99 -43.14 -19.73
C ARG A 124 50.80 -44.44 -20.50
N ARG A 125 49.58 -44.72 -20.99
CA ARG A 125 49.34 -45.89 -21.86
C ARG A 125 50.12 -45.79 -23.18
N ASN A 126 50.24 -44.60 -23.77
CA ASN A 126 51.03 -44.42 -24.99
C ASN A 126 52.56 -44.50 -24.78
N PHE A 127 53.06 -44.27 -23.56
CA PHE A 127 54.49 -44.41 -23.21
C PHE A 127 54.90 -45.82 -22.74
N GLY A 128 53.94 -46.71 -22.48
CA GLY A 128 54.18 -48.10 -22.06
C GLY A 128 54.29 -49.13 -23.18
N TYR A 129 54.31 -48.70 -24.45
CA TYR A 129 54.42 -49.55 -25.65
C TYR A 129 55.59 -49.13 -26.56
N THR A 130 56.70 -48.69 -25.97
CA THR A 130 58.02 -48.54 -26.59
C THR A 130 59.05 -49.15 -25.66
#